data_AF-A0ABD2U7M1-F1
#
_entry.id   AF-A0ABD2U7M1-F1
#
_cell.length_a   1.000
_cell.length_b   1.000
_cell.length_c   1.000
_cell.angle_alpha   90.00
_cell.angle_beta   90.00
_cell.angle_gamma   90.00
#
_symmetry.space_group_name_H-M   'P 1'
#
loop_
_entity.id
_entity.type
_entity.pdbx_description
1 polymer ?
#
loop_
_entity_poly.entity_id
_entity_poly.type
_entity_poly.pdbx_seq_one_letter_code
_entity_poly.pdbx_strand_id
1 'polypeptide(L)'
;MKFMLHDAYSDSAMLTTAYRRGVAIGEKAASGWLRIVPWGIRKLMNYIKDKYGNPLVMITENGMDEPNKSHIALNDALQDERRITYHRDYLSNLSAAIREDNCNIKGYFVWSLLDNWEWNSGYTVRFGLYHVDFKNNLTRTPKSSAKWFKSMLTSERYLNALL
;
A
#
# COMPACT_ATOMS: atom_id res chain seq x y z
N MET A 1 -8.23 -0.55 -31.87
CA MET A 1 -7.85 -0.43 -30.44
C MET A 1 -8.49 -1.60 -29.69
N LYS A 2 -7.71 -2.59 -29.23
CA LYS A 2 -8.24 -3.70 -28.41
C LYS A 2 -8.24 -3.21 -26.96
N PHE A 3 -9.41 -3.04 -26.35
CA PHE A 3 -9.49 -2.66 -24.94
C PHE A 3 -8.89 -3.79 -24.09
N MET A 4 -7.74 -3.59 -23.46
CA MET A 4 -7.10 -4.67 -22.68
C MET A 4 -7.97 -5.18 -21.51
N LEU A 5 -8.85 -4.35 -20.99
CA LEU A 5 -9.70 -4.65 -19.83
C LEU A 5 -11.20 -4.58 -20.20
N HIS A 6 -11.64 -5.49 -21.07
CA HIS A 6 -12.97 -5.46 -21.71
C HIS A 6 -14.17 -5.45 -20.73
N ASP A 7 -13.98 -5.75 -19.44
CA ASP A 7 -15.03 -5.77 -18.41
C ASP A 7 -14.63 -5.15 -17.06
N ALA A 8 -13.59 -4.33 -17.02
CA ALA A 8 -13.16 -3.67 -15.76
C ALA A 8 -14.26 -2.79 -15.13
N TYR A 9 -15.20 -2.29 -15.93
CA TYR A 9 -16.36 -1.56 -15.43
C TYR A 9 -17.30 -2.44 -14.60
N SER A 10 -17.46 -3.71 -14.98
CA SER A 10 -18.24 -4.67 -14.21
C SER A 10 -17.53 -5.00 -12.88
N ASP A 11 -16.21 -5.12 -12.93
CA ASP A 11 -15.39 -5.41 -11.75
C ASP A 11 -15.36 -4.23 -10.76
N SER A 12 -15.47 -2.99 -11.24
CA SER A 12 -15.59 -1.82 -10.36
C SER A 12 -16.97 -1.67 -9.72
N ALA A 13 -18.00 -2.33 -10.25
CA ALA A 13 -19.37 -2.31 -9.72
C ALA A 13 -19.64 -3.37 -8.64
N MET A 14 -18.60 -4.07 -8.17
CA MET A 14 -18.73 -5.14 -7.19
C MET A 14 -19.07 -4.60 -5.79
N LEU A 15 -19.94 -5.32 -5.08
CA LEU A 15 -20.13 -5.11 -3.64
C LEU A 15 -18.92 -5.65 -2.89
N THR A 16 -18.13 -4.76 -2.31
CA THR A 16 -16.97 -5.13 -1.51
C THR A 16 -17.37 -5.43 -0.07
N THR A 17 -16.70 -6.41 0.55
CA THR A 17 -16.91 -6.76 1.95
C THR A 17 -15.57 -6.94 2.67
N ALA A 18 -15.51 -6.43 3.90
CA ALA A 18 -14.39 -6.65 4.81
C ALA A 18 -14.48 -7.99 5.58
N TYR A 19 -15.50 -8.81 5.30
CA TYR A 19 -15.78 -10.03 6.04
C TYR A 19 -15.97 -11.23 5.11
N ARG A 20 -15.45 -12.38 5.52
CA ARG A 20 -15.69 -13.67 4.89
C ARG A 20 -16.30 -14.60 5.92
N ARG A 21 -17.54 -15.05 5.68
CA ARG A 21 -18.30 -15.91 6.61
C ARG A 21 -18.39 -15.31 8.02
N GLY A 22 -18.63 -14.01 8.12
CA GLY A 22 -18.72 -13.28 9.39
C GLY A 22 -17.39 -12.92 10.05
N VAL A 23 -16.25 -13.40 9.55
CA VAL A 23 -14.91 -13.10 10.10
C VAL A 23 -14.22 -12.03 9.28
N ALA A 24 -13.62 -11.03 9.94
CA ALA A 24 -12.86 -9.98 9.25
C ALA A 24 -11.69 -10.58 8.47
N ILE A 25 -11.50 -10.15 7.23
CA ILE A 25 -10.45 -10.69 6.35
C ILE A 25 -9.03 -10.21 6.68
N GLY A 26 -8.93 -9.20 7.54
CA GLY A 26 -7.68 -8.59 7.97
C GLY A 26 -7.88 -7.51 9.03
N GLU A 27 -6.77 -7.08 9.60
CA GLU A 27 -6.74 -5.97 10.56
C GLU A 27 -7.25 -4.68 9.91
N LYS A 28 -7.95 -3.84 10.68
CA LYS A 28 -8.41 -2.53 10.20
C LYS A 28 -7.33 -1.48 10.42
N ALA A 29 -7.07 -0.66 9.41
CA ALA A 29 -6.27 0.55 9.59
C ALA A 29 -7.11 1.69 10.19
N ALA A 30 -6.65 2.94 10.10
CA ALA A 30 -7.40 4.07 10.65
C ALA A 30 -8.68 4.34 9.84
N SER A 31 -8.58 4.25 8.50
CA SER A 31 -9.71 4.36 7.60
C SER A 31 -10.63 3.15 7.67
N GLY A 32 -11.95 3.40 7.79
CA GLY A 32 -12.95 2.34 7.94
C GLY A 32 -13.02 1.34 6.78
N TRP A 33 -12.67 1.79 5.58
CA TRP A 33 -12.65 0.99 4.35
C TRP A 33 -11.37 0.14 4.21
N LEU A 34 -10.29 0.46 4.95
CA LEU A 34 -8.99 -0.14 4.73
C LEU A 34 -8.76 -1.35 5.64
N ARG A 35 -8.59 -2.52 5.01
CA ARG A 35 -8.15 -3.76 5.66
C ARG A 35 -6.76 -4.14 5.17
N ILE A 36 -5.89 -4.52 6.11
CA ILE A 36 -4.53 -4.99 5.82
C ILE A 36 -4.63 -6.46 5.41
N VAL A 37 -4.49 -6.71 4.12
CA VAL A 37 -4.69 -8.04 3.49
C VAL A 37 -3.58 -8.29 2.46
N PRO A 38 -2.32 -8.49 2.89
CA PRO A 38 -1.17 -8.59 1.97
C PRO A 38 -1.31 -9.75 0.97
N TRP A 39 -1.87 -10.90 1.36
CA TRP A 39 -2.14 -12.00 0.43
C TRP A 39 -3.16 -11.65 -0.65
N GLY A 40 -3.98 -10.62 -0.44
CA GLY A 40 -4.99 -10.16 -1.38
C GLY A 40 -4.38 -9.58 -2.66
N ILE A 41 -3.23 -8.90 -2.56
CA ILE A 41 -2.59 -8.29 -3.74
C ILE A 41 -2.08 -9.36 -4.71
N ARG A 42 -1.51 -10.47 -4.21
CA ARG A 42 -1.09 -11.61 -5.05
C ARG A 42 -2.29 -12.23 -5.77
N LYS A 43 -3.43 -12.39 -5.07
CA LYS A 43 -4.66 -12.88 -5.70
C LYS A 43 -5.20 -11.92 -6.76
N LEU A 44 -5.16 -10.62 -6.51
CA LEU A 44 -5.57 -9.61 -7.49
C LEU A 44 -4.69 -9.66 -8.74
N MET A 45 -3.37 -9.82 -8.59
CA MET A 45 -2.46 -9.92 -9.74
C MET A 45 -2.71 -11.18 -10.56
N ASN A 46 -2.94 -12.32 -9.92
CA ASN A 46 -3.33 -13.55 -10.62
C ASN A 46 -4.67 -13.40 -11.34
N TYR A 47 -5.65 -12.77 -10.70
CA TYR A 47 -6.93 -12.49 -11.34
C TYR A 47 -6.75 -11.61 -12.58
N ILE A 48 -5.97 -10.53 -12.49
CA ILE A 48 -5.68 -9.66 -13.64
C ILE A 48 -4.97 -10.44 -14.74
N LYS A 49 -4.00 -11.28 -14.37
CA LYS A 49 -3.27 -12.14 -15.30
C LYS A 49 -4.20 -13.08 -16.07
N ASP A 50 -5.00 -13.86 -15.34
CA ASP A 50 -5.83 -14.91 -15.92
C ASP A 50 -7.01 -14.34 -16.70
N LYS A 51 -7.60 -13.25 -16.21
CA LYS A 51 -8.78 -12.62 -16.82
C LYS A 51 -8.44 -11.71 -18.01
N TYR A 52 -7.33 -10.99 -17.94
CA TYR A 52 -6.98 -9.94 -18.92
C TYR A 52 -5.77 -10.28 -19.80
N GLY A 53 -5.28 -11.53 -19.75
CA GLY A 53 -4.20 -11.98 -20.62
C GLY A 53 -2.82 -11.43 -20.22
N ASN A 54 -2.54 -11.36 -18.91
CA ASN A 54 -1.26 -10.94 -18.33
C ASN A 54 -0.71 -9.60 -18.85
N PRO A 55 -1.50 -8.51 -18.79
CA PRO A 55 -1.02 -7.21 -19.22
C PRO A 55 0.12 -6.72 -18.31
N LEU A 56 0.91 -5.76 -18.80
CA LEU A 56 1.86 -5.05 -17.95
C LEU A 56 1.10 -4.24 -16.89
N VAL A 57 1.41 -4.48 -15.62
CA VAL A 57 0.80 -3.82 -14.46
C VAL A 57 1.81 -2.93 -13.74
N MET A 58 1.37 -1.72 -13.38
CA MET A 58 2.03 -0.87 -12.41
C MET A 58 1.07 -0.64 -11.23
N ILE A 59 1.52 -0.90 -10.01
CA ILE A 59 0.77 -0.59 -8.80
C ILE A 59 0.95 0.90 -8.53
N THR A 60 -0.01 1.72 -8.95
CA THR A 60 0.08 3.19 -8.89
C THR A 60 -0.07 3.75 -7.49
N GLU A 61 -0.79 3.05 -6.61
CA GLU A 61 -0.97 3.44 -5.21
C GLU A 61 -1.14 2.21 -4.33
N ASN A 62 -0.37 2.13 -3.25
CA ASN A 62 -0.60 1.19 -2.16
C ASN A 62 -0.02 1.75 -0.85
N GLY A 63 -0.77 1.64 0.24
CA GLY A 63 -0.36 2.12 1.56
C GLY A 63 -1.39 1.84 2.62
N MET A 64 -1.06 2.21 3.86
CA MET A 64 -1.95 2.15 5.02
C MET A 64 -1.89 3.45 5.80
N ASP A 65 -2.97 3.75 6.52
CA ASP A 65 -3.09 4.94 7.33
C ASP A 65 -3.10 4.69 8.83
N GLU A 66 -2.59 5.67 9.55
CA GLU A 66 -2.64 5.73 11.00
C GLU A 66 -3.39 6.98 11.45
N PRO A 67 -4.06 6.94 12.61
CA PRO A 67 -4.76 8.10 13.13
C PRO A 67 -3.77 9.22 13.47
N ASN A 68 -4.06 10.43 13.04
CA ASN A 68 -3.32 11.63 13.44
C ASN A 68 -3.77 12.07 14.84
N LYS A 69 -3.23 11.44 15.89
CA LYS A 69 -3.57 11.78 17.27
C LYS A 69 -2.76 12.99 17.73
N SER A 70 -3.44 14.02 18.25
CA SER A 70 -2.86 15.27 18.75
C SER A 70 -1.90 15.11 19.93
N HIS A 71 -1.90 13.96 20.61
CA HIS A 71 -1.14 13.72 21.83
C HIS A 71 0.04 12.75 21.65
N ILE A 72 0.31 12.29 20.42
CA ILE A 72 1.49 11.46 20.15
C ILE A 72 2.71 12.38 20.07
N ALA A 73 3.77 12.05 20.81
CA ALA A 73 5.04 12.75 20.71
C ALA A 73 5.63 12.54 19.30
N LEU A 74 6.29 13.57 18.74
CA LEU A 74 6.85 13.47 17.38
C LEU A 74 7.73 12.24 17.20
N ASN A 75 8.58 11.92 18.18
CA ASN A 75 9.44 10.75 18.14
C ASN A 75 8.64 9.46 17.94
N ASP A 76 7.52 9.29 18.62
CA ASP A 76 6.66 8.11 18.47
C ASP A 76 5.96 8.11 17.11
N ALA A 77 5.51 9.27 16.62
CA ALA A 77 4.90 9.40 15.29
C ALA A 77 5.88 9.10 14.14
N LEU A 78 7.19 9.20 14.38
CA LEU A 78 8.23 8.86 13.42
C LEU A 78 8.60 7.36 13.44
N GLN A 79 8.26 6.62 14.50
CA GLN A 79 8.51 5.18 14.62
C GLN A 79 7.28 4.38 14.16
N ASP A 80 7.16 4.20 12.85
CA ASP A 80 6.02 3.62 12.15
C ASP A 80 6.25 2.18 11.65
N GLU A 81 6.71 1.31 12.54
CA GLU A 81 7.00 -0.12 12.24
C GLU A 81 5.82 -0.88 11.62
N ARG A 82 4.59 -0.46 11.94
CA ARG A 82 3.38 -1.03 11.34
C ARG A 82 3.28 -0.75 9.83
N ARG A 83 3.68 0.46 9.39
CA ARG A 83 3.76 0.83 7.98
C ARG A 83 4.90 0.09 7.26
N ILE A 84 6.04 -0.12 7.93
CA ILE A 84 7.12 -0.99 7.41
C ILE A 84 6.61 -2.40 7.18
N THR A 85 5.97 -3.00 8.19
CA THR A 85 5.43 -4.35 8.12
C THR A 85 4.40 -4.49 6.98
N TYR A 86 3.49 -3.52 6.86
CA TYR A 86 2.53 -3.47 5.76
C TYR A 86 3.24 -3.53 4.39
N HIS A 87 4.18 -2.62 4.12
CA HIS A 87 4.83 -2.58 2.81
C HIS A 87 5.70 -3.79 2.54
N ARG A 88 6.43 -4.28 3.54
CA ARG A 88 7.21 -5.51 3.42
C ARG A 88 6.33 -6.67 2.99
N ASP A 89 5.21 -6.89 3.69
CA ASP A 89 4.36 -8.05 3.45
C ASP A 89 3.64 -7.96 2.08
N TYR A 90 3.20 -6.76 1.67
CA TYR A 90 2.63 -6.53 0.34
C TYR A 90 3.68 -6.72 -0.78
N LEU A 91 4.89 -6.18 -0.61
CA LEU A 91 5.97 -6.36 -1.58
C LEU A 91 6.43 -7.82 -1.68
N SER A 92 6.49 -8.56 -0.57
CA SER A 92 6.76 -10.00 -0.60
C SER A 92 5.69 -10.78 -1.38
N ASN A 93 4.41 -10.40 -1.26
CA ASN A 93 3.34 -11.03 -2.05
C ASN A 93 3.41 -10.66 -3.53
N LEU A 94 3.79 -9.43 -3.86
CA LEU A 94 4.05 -9.03 -5.25
C LEU A 94 5.26 -9.75 -5.82
N SER A 95 6.33 -9.93 -5.04
CA SER A 95 7.50 -10.72 -5.42
C SER A 95 7.10 -12.14 -5.82
N ALA A 96 6.31 -12.80 -4.98
CA ALA A 96 5.83 -14.14 -5.26
C ALA A 96 4.89 -14.16 -6.49
N ALA A 97 4.05 -13.15 -6.68
CA ALA A 97 3.23 -13.02 -7.89
C ALA A 97 4.08 -12.93 -9.17
N ILE A 98 5.22 -12.23 -9.12
CA ILE A 98 6.16 -12.11 -10.24
C ILE A 98 6.88 -13.44 -10.47
N ARG A 99 7.52 -13.98 -9.43
CA ARG A 99 8.48 -15.08 -9.51
C ARG A 99 7.85 -16.46 -9.61
N GLU A 100 6.78 -16.68 -8.86
CA GLU A 100 6.12 -17.98 -8.76
C GLU A 100 4.92 -18.05 -9.72
N ASP A 101 4.20 -16.95 -9.89
CA ASP A 101 2.95 -16.94 -10.66
C ASP A 101 3.08 -16.32 -12.07
N ASN A 102 4.24 -15.78 -12.45
CA ASN A 102 4.50 -15.14 -13.73
C ASN A 102 3.60 -13.93 -14.05
N CYS A 103 3.16 -13.18 -13.04
CA CYS A 103 2.42 -11.93 -13.24
C CYS A 103 3.35 -10.83 -13.79
N ASN A 104 2.91 -10.10 -14.83
CA ASN A 104 3.71 -9.07 -15.50
C ASN A 104 3.64 -7.71 -14.77
N ILE A 105 4.33 -7.61 -13.64
CA ILE A 105 4.35 -6.40 -12.78
C ILE A 105 5.68 -5.66 -12.98
N LYS A 106 5.62 -4.33 -13.16
CA LYS A 106 6.81 -3.51 -13.48
C LYS A 106 7.03 -2.29 -12.58
N GLY A 107 6.09 -1.98 -11.70
CA GLY A 107 6.23 -0.81 -10.85
C GLY A 107 5.36 -0.90 -9.61
N TYR A 108 5.82 -0.25 -8.55
CA TYR A 108 5.11 -0.10 -7.30
C TYR A 108 5.36 1.30 -6.74
N PHE A 109 4.28 2.04 -6.49
CA PHE A 109 4.30 3.39 -5.97
C PHE A 109 3.56 3.43 -4.64
N VAL A 110 4.27 3.89 -3.60
CA VAL A 110 3.71 4.04 -2.27
C VAL A 110 2.74 5.21 -2.25
N TRP A 111 1.52 4.98 -1.74
CA TRP A 111 0.68 6.05 -1.23
C TRP A 111 0.95 6.22 0.28
N SER A 112 1.65 7.26 0.72
CA SER A 112 2.15 8.39 -0.07
C SER A 112 3.54 8.83 0.37
N LEU A 113 4.16 9.72 -0.41
CA LEU A 113 5.44 10.30 0.01
C LEU A 113 5.29 11.11 1.30
N LEU A 114 4.26 11.95 1.39
CA LEU A 114 4.06 12.89 2.49
C LEU A 114 2.71 12.66 3.15
N ASP A 115 2.62 12.89 4.45
CA ASP A 115 1.33 13.12 5.08
C ASP A 115 0.65 14.31 4.37
N ASN A 116 -0.57 14.10 3.90
CA ASN A 116 -1.29 15.05 3.04
C ASN A 116 -2.74 15.22 3.52
N TRP A 117 -3.54 15.93 2.75
CA TRP A 117 -4.98 16.07 3.00
C TRP A 117 -5.72 14.90 2.34
N GLU A 118 -6.24 13.98 3.15
CA GLU A 118 -6.83 12.72 2.71
C GLU A 118 -8.34 12.85 2.51
N TRP A 119 -8.74 13.62 1.49
CA TRP A 119 -10.14 13.75 1.06
C TRP A 119 -11.08 14.09 2.22
N ASN A 120 -12.18 13.33 2.37
CA ASN A 120 -13.17 13.52 3.42
C ASN A 120 -12.60 13.31 4.84
N SER A 121 -11.46 12.64 4.97
CA SER A 121 -10.76 12.47 6.26
C SER A 121 -9.88 13.68 6.61
N GLY A 122 -9.61 14.58 5.65
CA GLY A 122 -8.72 15.72 5.84
C GLY A 122 -7.37 15.30 6.42
N TYR A 123 -6.91 16.01 7.46
CA TYR A 123 -5.65 15.68 8.14
C TYR A 123 -5.81 14.71 9.33
N THR A 124 -6.95 14.02 9.47
CA THR A 124 -7.21 13.14 10.64
C THR A 124 -6.49 11.79 10.55
N VAL A 125 -5.98 11.43 9.37
CA VAL A 125 -5.22 10.21 9.11
C VAL A 125 -3.94 10.54 8.34
N ARG A 126 -2.96 9.63 8.41
CA ARG A 126 -1.62 9.82 7.86
C ARG A 126 -1.15 8.59 7.08
N PHE A 127 -1.00 8.73 5.77
CA PHE A 127 -0.45 7.69 4.87
C PHE A 127 1.06 7.83 4.65
N GLY A 128 1.62 9.02 4.86
CA GLY A 128 2.93 9.40 4.33
C GLY A 128 4.10 8.64 4.92
N LEU A 129 5.13 8.42 4.12
CA LEU A 129 6.46 8.03 4.58
C LEU A 129 7.17 9.17 5.35
N TYR A 130 6.77 10.42 5.12
CA TYR A 130 7.26 11.59 5.82
C TYR A 130 6.14 12.22 6.66
N HIS A 131 6.46 12.49 7.92
CA HIS A 131 5.65 13.33 8.77
C HIS A 131 5.69 14.77 8.27
N VAL A 132 4.53 15.41 8.13
CA VAL A 132 4.41 16.85 7.86
C VAL A 132 3.89 17.57 9.10
N ASP A 133 4.65 18.56 9.57
CA ASP A 133 4.24 19.47 10.64
C ASP A 133 3.34 20.59 10.09
N PHE A 134 2.03 20.35 10.11
CA PHE A 134 1.04 21.32 9.64
C PHE A 134 0.95 22.59 10.49
N LYS A 135 1.55 22.61 11.68
CA LYS A 135 1.53 23.78 12.58
C LYS A 135 2.78 24.63 12.45
N ASN A 136 3.93 24.02 12.16
CA ASN A 136 5.22 24.72 12.07
C ASN A 136 5.87 24.55 10.69
N ASN A 137 5.59 25.50 9.80
CA ASN A 137 6.28 25.69 8.51
C ASN A 137 6.23 24.48 7.55
N LEU A 138 5.29 23.55 7.74
CA LEU A 138 5.16 22.34 6.92
C LEU A 138 6.45 21.51 6.90
N THR A 139 7.23 21.50 7.98
CA THR A 139 8.49 20.75 8.04
C THR A 139 8.26 19.27 7.73
N ARG A 140 9.08 18.68 6.85
CA ARG A 140 9.02 17.26 6.48
C ARG A 140 10.09 16.48 7.22
N THR A 141 9.67 15.47 7.99
CA THR A 141 10.59 14.61 8.74
C THR A 141 10.39 13.15 8.32
N PRO A 142 11.44 12.45 7.87
CA PRO A 142 11.30 11.05 7.43
C PRO A 142 10.95 10.15 8.61
N LYS A 143 9.90 9.34 8.44
CA LYS A 143 9.57 8.26 9.39
C LYS A 143 10.52 7.07 9.19
N SER A 144 10.46 6.07 10.07
CA SER A 144 11.22 4.83 9.93
C SER A 144 10.94 4.13 8.58
N SER A 145 9.71 4.17 8.08
CA SER A 145 9.31 3.62 6.79
C SER A 145 10.03 4.25 5.60
N ALA A 146 10.24 5.57 5.61
CA ALA A 146 11.05 6.25 4.59
C ALA A 146 12.50 5.73 4.58
N LYS A 147 13.09 5.56 5.77
CA LYS A 147 14.46 5.05 5.93
C LYS A 147 14.55 3.58 5.50
N TRP A 148 13.54 2.78 5.85
CA TRP A 148 13.43 1.39 5.44
C TRP A 148 13.33 1.24 3.92
N PHE A 149 12.45 2.01 3.26
CA PHE A 149 12.34 2.02 1.80
C PHE A 149 13.67 2.38 1.14
N LYS A 150 14.36 3.42 1.64
CA LYS A 150 15.69 3.78 1.15
C LYS A 150 16.65 2.60 1.28
N SER A 151 16.74 1.99 2.45
CA SER A 151 17.64 0.85 2.71
C SER A 151 17.34 -0.35 1.80
N MET A 152 16.04 -0.67 1.63
CA MET A 152 15.59 -1.76 0.78
C MET A 152 15.97 -1.52 -0.69
N LEU A 153 15.77 -0.29 -1.18
CA LEU A 153 16.08 0.08 -2.57
C LEU A 153 17.58 0.19 -2.86
N THR A 154 18.41 0.50 -1.87
CA THR A 154 19.87 0.60 -2.06
C THR A 154 20.62 -0.69 -1.78
N SER A 155 19.94 -1.74 -1.29
CA SER A 155 20.57 -3.01 -1.00
C SER A 155 20.29 -4.02 -2.10
N GLU A 156 21.32 -4.37 -2.87
CA GLU A 156 21.24 -5.40 -3.92
C GLU A 156 20.70 -6.73 -3.38
N ARG A 157 21.07 -7.09 -2.14
CA ARG A 157 20.58 -8.30 -1.47
C ARG A 157 19.07 -8.27 -1.23
N TYR A 158 18.50 -7.13 -0.85
CA TYR A 158 17.06 -6.99 -0.62
C TYR A 158 16.29 -6.90 -1.93
N LEU A 159 16.81 -6.17 -2.92
CA LEU A 159 16.21 -6.12 -4.25
C LEU A 159 16.10 -7.51 -4.85
N ASN A 160 17.19 -8.29 -4.83
CA ASN A 160 17.21 -9.67 -5.33
C ASN A 160 16.41 -10.66 -4.46
N ALA A 161 15.96 -10.27 -3.26
CA ALA A 161 15.09 -11.09 -2.44
C ALA A 161 13.60 -10.77 -2.67
N LEU A 162 13.27 -9.53 -3.08
CA LEU A 162 11.91 -9.01 -3.21
C LEU A 162 11.44 -8.76 -4.65
N LEU A 163 12.32 -8.71 -5.64
CA LEU A 163 11.99 -8.49 -7.06
C LEU A 163 12.63 -9.56 -7.93
#